data_AF-A0A8T5KH87-F1
#
_entry.id   AF-A0A8T5KH87-F1
#
_cell.length_a   1.000
_cell.length_b   1.000
_cell.length_c   1.000
_cell.angle_alpha   90.00
_cell.angle_beta   90.00
_cell.angle_gamma   90.00
#
_symmetry.space_group_name_H-M   'P 1'
#
loop_
_entity.id
_entity.type
_entity.pdbx_description
1 polymer ?
#
loop_
_entity_poly.entity_id
_entity_poly.type
_entity_poly.pdbx_seq_one_letter_code
_entity_poly.pdbx_strand_id
1 'polypeptide(L)'
;MIIPGVYSLLTHGLKLGIDFTGGTTFVWQSESLNQTTLQEALIDQGIEPKEITQDSSTWEVTTTPVSSQSYQDLTMTLSDANITELEYNTIGPSVGRELVEKTISAIILASISILLYVAYRFRNIKFGVSAILAMLHDSLILLGTFSLLGYYQGVEVDTLFVTALLTILSFSVHDTIVVYD
;
A
#
# COMPACT_ATOMS: atom_id res chain seq x y z
N MET A 1 13.97 4.24 16.65
CA MET A 1 13.41 3.75 15.37
C MET A 1 13.76 4.63 14.17
N ILE A 2 13.93 5.94 14.32
CA ILE A 2 14.18 6.85 13.18
C ILE A 2 15.44 6.48 12.39
N ILE A 3 16.60 6.33 13.03
CA ILE A 3 17.87 6.09 12.34
C ILE A 3 17.82 4.83 11.45
N PRO A 4 17.46 3.63 11.95
CA PRO A 4 17.37 2.45 11.08
C PRO A 4 16.23 2.56 10.05
N GLY A 5 15.12 3.21 10.39
CA GLY A 5 14.00 3.43 9.47
C GLY A 5 14.36 4.35 8.30
N VAL A 6 15.03 5.47 8.57
CA VAL A 6 15.52 6.41 7.54
C VAL A 6 16.58 5.74 6.67
N TYR A 7 17.51 4.97 7.26
CA TYR A 7 18.47 4.20 6.49
C TYR A 7 17.76 3.25 5.53
N SER A 8 16.80 2.45 6.01
CA SER A 8 16.02 1.55 5.17
C SER A 8 15.23 2.29 4.09
N LEU A 9 14.63 3.43 4.42
CA LEU A 9 13.85 4.23 3.47
C LEU A 9 14.73 4.76 2.34
N LEU A 10 15.98 5.15 2.62
CA LEU A 10 16.92 5.65 1.62
C LEU A 10 17.53 4.54 0.76
N THR A 11 17.75 3.33 1.29
CA THR A 11 18.39 2.23 0.54
C THR A 11 17.41 1.29 -0.13
N HIS A 12 16.28 0.99 0.52
CA HIS A 12 15.29 0.02 0.07
C HIS A 12 13.96 0.67 -0.36
N GLY A 13 13.67 1.88 0.12
CA GLY A 13 12.39 2.54 -0.15
C GLY A 13 11.21 1.86 0.53
N LEU A 14 10.01 2.14 0.01
CA LEU A 14 8.77 1.45 0.40
C LEU A 14 8.43 0.40 -0.66
N LYS A 15 7.97 -0.77 -0.22
CA LYS A 15 7.43 -1.79 -1.11
C LYS A 15 6.01 -1.40 -1.49
N LEU A 16 5.81 -0.96 -2.72
CA LEU A 16 4.50 -0.48 -3.19
C LEU A 16 3.57 -1.65 -3.52
N GLY A 17 2.33 -1.55 -3.07
CA GLY A 17 1.23 -2.46 -3.39
C GLY A 17 0.68 -2.28 -4.79
N ILE A 18 -0.18 -3.21 -5.20
CA ILE A 18 -0.80 -3.21 -6.55
C ILE A 18 -1.63 -1.96 -6.84
N ASP A 19 -2.13 -1.28 -5.79
CA ASP A 19 -2.80 0.02 -5.90
C ASP A 19 -1.94 1.09 -6.57
N PHE A 20 -0.62 0.98 -6.45
CA PHE A 20 0.33 1.95 -6.97
C PHE A 20 1.12 1.40 -8.17
N THR A 21 1.42 0.11 -8.18
CA THR A 21 2.18 -0.51 -9.29
C THR A 21 1.30 -0.99 -10.43
N GLY A 22 0.00 -1.13 -10.19
CA GLY A 22 -0.89 -1.95 -11.01
C GLY A 22 -0.72 -3.43 -10.68
N GLY A 23 -1.78 -4.20 -10.89
CA GLY A 23 -1.80 -5.63 -10.63
C GLY A 23 -3.21 -6.20 -10.69
N THR A 24 -3.29 -7.51 -10.54
CA THR A 24 -4.57 -8.22 -10.41
C THR A 24 -4.49 -9.09 -9.17
N THR A 25 -5.45 -8.91 -8.26
CA THR A 25 -5.65 -9.75 -7.07
C THR A 25 -6.97 -10.47 -7.21
N PHE A 26 -6.96 -11.77 -6.96
CA PHE A 26 -8.17 -12.57 -6.88
C PHE A 26 -8.13 -13.48 -5.68
N VAL A 27 -9.31 -13.64 -5.07
CA VAL A 27 -9.53 -14.49 -3.91
C VAL A 27 -10.51 -15.58 -4.31
N TRP A 28 -10.06 -16.81 -4.20
CA TRP A 28 -10.79 -18.00 -4.59
C TRP A 28 -10.97 -18.92 -3.40
N GLN A 29 -12.15 -19.51 -3.28
CA GLN A 29 -12.40 -20.58 -2.32
C GLN A 29 -12.51 -21.91 -3.06
N SER A 30 -11.66 -22.88 -2.69
CA SER A 30 -11.69 -24.24 -3.21
C SER A 30 -11.03 -25.21 -2.23
N GLU A 31 -11.68 -26.35 -2.01
CA GLU A 31 -11.15 -27.46 -1.22
C GLU A 31 -10.29 -28.44 -2.06
N SER A 32 -10.42 -28.41 -3.39
CA SER A 32 -9.73 -29.33 -4.30
C SER A 32 -8.56 -28.68 -5.05
N LEU A 33 -8.40 -27.36 -4.96
CA LEU A 33 -7.29 -26.65 -5.57
C LEU A 33 -5.99 -26.91 -4.80
N ASN A 34 -4.94 -27.28 -5.53
CA ASN A 34 -3.59 -27.45 -5.02
C ASN A 34 -2.70 -26.32 -5.54
N GLN A 35 -1.76 -25.84 -4.72
CA GLN A 35 -0.77 -24.84 -5.08
C GLN A 35 0.00 -25.20 -6.35
N THR A 36 0.38 -26.48 -6.54
CA THR A 36 1.12 -26.91 -7.73
C THR A 36 0.29 -26.72 -9.01
N THR A 37 -0.96 -27.18 -8.99
CA THR A 37 -1.88 -27.06 -10.13
C THR A 37 -2.20 -25.60 -10.44
N LEU A 38 -2.36 -24.77 -9.41
CA LEU A 38 -2.55 -23.33 -9.57
C LEU A 38 -1.34 -22.66 -10.22
N GLN A 39 -0.12 -22.97 -9.76
CA GLN A 39 1.11 -22.42 -10.33
C GLN A 39 1.31 -22.85 -11.79
N GLU A 40 1.07 -24.13 -12.11
CA GLU A 40 1.14 -24.64 -13.48
C GLU A 40 0.15 -23.91 -14.40
N ALA A 41 -1.11 -23.76 -13.98
CA ALA A 41 -2.12 -23.06 -14.75
C ALA A 41 -1.79 -21.57 -14.96
N LEU A 42 -1.19 -20.90 -13.98
CA LEU A 42 -0.72 -19.53 -14.12
C LEU A 42 0.41 -19.41 -15.14
N ILE A 43 1.39 -20.31 -15.08
CA ILE A 43 2.53 -20.35 -16.01
C ILE A 43 2.06 -20.64 -17.44
N ASP A 44 1.13 -21.58 -17.62
CA ASP A 44 0.57 -21.93 -18.93
C ASP A 44 -0.15 -20.73 -19.60
N GLN A 45 -0.78 -19.87 -18.79
CA GLN A 45 -1.41 -18.63 -19.26
C GLN A 45 -0.44 -17.44 -19.36
N GLY A 46 0.85 -17.64 -19.06
CA GLY A 46 1.87 -16.59 -19.07
C GLY A 46 1.67 -15.53 -17.99
N ILE A 47 0.99 -15.88 -16.89
CA ILE A 47 0.72 -15.00 -15.76
C ILE A 47 1.81 -15.24 -14.71
N GLU A 48 2.59 -14.21 -14.40
CA GLU A 48 3.61 -14.28 -13.35
C GLU A 48 2.99 -13.95 -11.97
N PRO A 49 2.92 -14.91 -11.03
CA PRO A 49 2.46 -14.62 -9.68
C PRO A 49 3.51 -13.83 -8.90
N LYS A 50 3.09 -12.71 -8.33
CA LYS A 50 3.89 -11.92 -7.38
C LYS A 50 3.84 -12.55 -5.98
N GLU A 51 2.66 -13.01 -5.59
CA GLU A 51 2.40 -13.61 -4.28
C GLU A 51 1.22 -14.59 -4.37
N ILE A 52 1.34 -15.73 -3.67
CA ILE A 52 0.27 -16.72 -3.52
C ILE A 52 0.20 -17.05 -2.04
N THR A 53 -0.94 -16.75 -1.43
CA THR A 53 -1.22 -17.02 -0.02
C THR A 53 -2.40 -17.97 0.07
N GLN A 54 -2.29 -18.98 0.93
CA GLN A 54 -3.37 -19.91 1.22
C GLN A 54 -3.73 -19.82 2.71
N ASP A 55 -5.01 -19.59 2.99
CA ASP A 55 -5.59 -19.78 4.31
C ASP A 55 -6.73 -20.80 4.23
N SER A 56 -6.49 -22.00 4.76
CA SER A 56 -7.45 -23.12 4.72
C SER A 56 -7.87 -23.47 3.27
N SER A 57 -9.12 -23.18 2.87
CA SER A 57 -9.62 -23.36 1.51
C SER A 57 -9.67 -22.07 0.70
N THR A 58 -9.18 -20.95 1.25
CA THR A 58 -9.13 -19.66 0.60
C THR A 58 -7.73 -19.43 0.03
N TRP A 59 -7.67 -19.05 -1.24
CA TRP A 59 -6.48 -18.75 -2.00
C TRP A 59 -6.53 -17.29 -2.42
N GLU A 60 -5.53 -16.52 -2.02
CA GLU A 60 -5.32 -15.16 -2.49
C GLU A 60 -4.09 -15.14 -3.40
N VAL A 61 -4.28 -14.67 -4.62
CA VAL A 61 -3.22 -14.61 -5.62
C VAL A 61 -3.11 -13.19 -6.12
N THR A 62 -1.90 -12.65 -6.04
CA THR A 62 -1.57 -11.33 -6.55
C THR A 62 -0.58 -11.47 -7.72
N THR A 63 -0.87 -10.80 -8.82
CA THR A 63 -0.16 -10.92 -10.10
C THR A 63 0.09 -9.55 -10.72
N THR A 64 0.94 -9.48 -11.75
CA THR A 64 0.95 -8.34 -12.67
C THR A 64 -0.39 -8.17 -13.36
N PRO A 65 -0.78 -6.98 -13.87
CA PRO A 65 -2.10 -6.78 -14.48
C PRO A 65 -2.45 -7.85 -15.52
N VAL A 66 -3.53 -8.59 -15.28
CA VAL A 66 -4.02 -9.66 -16.14
C VAL A 66 -5.17 -9.15 -17.00
N SER A 67 -5.20 -9.56 -18.27
CA SER A 67 -6.33 -9.23 -19.15
C SER A 67 -7.56 -10.04 -18.77
N SER A 68 -8.76 -9.48 -18.97
CA SER A 68 -10.00 -10.22 -18.70
C SER A 68 -10.11 -11.53 -19.48
N GLN A 69 -9.49 -11.63 -20.66
CA GLN A 69 -9.46 -12.86 -21.45
C GLN A 69 -8.56 -13.91 -20.80
N SER A 70 -7.31 -13.56 -20.48
CA SER A 70 -6.36 -14.46 -19.81
C SER A 70 -6.90 -14.96 -18.47
N TYR A 71 -7.61 -14.10 -17.74
CA TYR A 71 -8.28 -14.49 -16.50
C TYR A 71 -9.43 -15.49 -16.75
N GLN A 72 -10.25 -15.28 -17.78
CA GLN A 72 -11.30 -16.24 -18.15
C GLN A 72 -10.71 -17.59 -18.58
N ASP A 73 -9.64 -17.58 -19.38
CA ASP A 73 -8.96 -18.79 -19.84
C ASP A 73 -8.35 -19.58 -18.65
N LEU A 74 -7.82 -18.87 -17.65
CA LEU A 74 -7.34 -19.45 -16.40
C LEU A 74 -8.49 -20.13 -15.62
N THR A 75 -9.61 -19.44 -15.43
CA THR A 75 -10.78 -19.99 -14.72
C THR A 75 -11.39 -21.18 -15.46
N MET A 76 -11.37 -21.18 -16.80
CA MET A 76 -11.78 -22.35 -17.60
C MET A 76 -10.82 -23.53 -17.43
N THR A 77 -9.51 -23.28 -17.37
CA THR A 77 -8.50 -24.32 -17.16
C THR A 77 -8.65 -25.00 -15.79
N LEU A 78 -9.10 -24.24 -14.78
CA LEU A 78 -9.30 -24.70 -13.41
C LEU A 78 -10.76 -25.04 -13.08
N SER A 79 -11.62 -25.25 -14.09
CA SER A 79 -13.06 -25.53 -13.86
C SER A 79 -13.31 -26.76 -12.98
N ASP A 80 -12.41 -27.74 -13.05
CA ASP A 80 -12.51 -29.00 -12.29
C ASP A 80 -12.19 -28.83 -10.79
N ALA A 81 -11.61 -27.69 -10.41
CA ALA A 81 -11.26 -27.38 -9.03
C ALA A 81 -12.42 -26.77 -8.21
N ASN A 82 -13.65 -26.75 -8.74
CA ASN A 82 -14.86 -26.27 -8.04
C ASN A 82 -14.65 -24.90 -7.31
N ILE A 83 -14.03 -23.97 -8.02
CA ILE A 83 -13.63 -22.67 -7.49
C ILE A 83 -14.87 -21.77 -7.31
N THR A 84 -14.99 -21.18 -6.12
CA THR A 84 -15.89 -20.06 -5.86
C THR A 84 -15.09 -18.76 -5.83
N GLU A 85 -15.37 -17.83 -6.74
CA GLU A 85 -14.73 -16.51 -6.74
C GLU A 85 -15.33 -15.63 -5.64
N LEU A 86 -14.49 -15.21 -4.70
CA LEU A 86 -14.86 -14.29 -3.63
C LEU A 86 -14.52 -12.85 -4.00
N GLU A 87 -13.37 -12.64 -4.65
CA GLU A 87 -12.91 -11.33 -5.09
C GLU A 87 -12.12 -11.43 -6.40
N TYR A 88 -12.32 -10.47 -7.29
CA TYR A 88 -11.48 -10.22 -8.45
C TYR A 88 -11.32 -8.72 -8.63
N ASN A 89 -10.10 -8.22 -8.40
CA ASN A 89 -9.76 -6.82 -8.51
C ASN A 89 -8.57 -6.64 -9.45
N THR A 90 -8.68 -5.71 -10.38
CA THR A 90 -7.61 -5.39 -11.34
C THR A 90 -7.41 -3.89 -11.41
N ILE A 91 -6.17 -3.48 -11.19
CA ILE A 91 -5.73 -2.09 -11.26
C ILE A 91 -4.76 -1.95 -12.42
N GLY A 92 -5.13 -1.10 -13.38
CA GLY A 92 -4.29 -0.80 -14.54
C GLY A 92 -3.07 0.04 -14.17
N PRO A 93 -1.93 -0.11 -14.87
CA PRO A 93 -0.71 0.65 -14.59
C PRO A 93 -0.89 2.18 -14.62
N SER A 94 -1.77 2.68 -15.49
CA SER A 94 -2.08 4.11 -15.59
C SER A 94 -2.80 4.64 -14.36
N VAL A 95 -3.74 3.84 -13.82
CA VAL A 95 -4.51 4.20 -12.63
C VAL A 95 -3.59 4.20 -11.41
N GLY A 96 -2.73 3.18 -11.27
CA GLY A 96 -1.76 3.12 -10.16
C GLY A 96 -0.80 4.30 -10.15
N ARG A 97 -0.28 4.69 -11.33
CA ARG A 97 0.54 5.89 -11.47
C ARG A 97 -0.20 7.17 -11.07
N GLU A 98 -1.45 7.33 -11.51
CA GLU A 98 -2.28 8.48 -11.13
C GLU A 98 -2.51 8.52 -9.61
N LEU A 99 -2.72 7.37 -8.96
CA LEU A 99 -2.85 7.25 -7.50
C LEU A 99 -1.58 7.70 -6.77
N VAL A 100 -0.40 7.32 -7.26
CA VAL A 100 0.88 7.78 -6.71
C VAL A 100 1.00 9.30 -6.82
N GLU A 101 0.73 9.87 -8.00
CA GLU A 101 0.83 11.32 -8.23
C GLU A 101 -0.15 12.11 -7.35
N LYS A 102 -1.39 11.61 -7.20
CA LYS A 102 -2.40 12.19 -6.29
C LYS A 102 -1.99 12.11 -4.82
N THR A 103 -1.46 10.97 -4.39
CA THR A 103 -0.98 10.76 -3.01
C THR A 103 0.13 11.75 -2.66
N ILE A 104 1.13 11.88 -3.53
CA ILE A 104 2.24 12.82 -3.32
C ILE A 104 1.72 14.26 -3.26
N SER A 105 0.82 14.63 -4.17
CA SER A 105 0.21 15.97 -4.20
C SER A 105 -0.59 16.26 -2.93
N ALA A 106 -1.36 15.29 -2.43
CA ALA A 106 -2.14 15.41 -1.20
C ALA A 106 -1.25 15.63 0.03
N ILE A 107 -0.15 14.87 0.15
CA ILE A 107 0.80 15.01 1.27
C ILE A 107 1.44 16.40 1.28
N ILE A 108 1.86 16.90 0.11
CA ILE A 108 2.46 18.24 -0.02
C ILE A 108 1.43 19.31 0.35
N LEU A 109 0.21 19.24 -0.20
CA LEU A 109 -0.84 20.21 0.06
C LEU A 109 -1.25 20.23 1.54
N ALA A 110 -1.38 19.05 2.16
CA ALA A 110 -1.68 18.92 3.59
C ALA A 110 -0.58 19.57 4.44
N SER A 111 0.69 19.27 4.14
CA SER A 111 1.85 19.83 4.87
C SER A 111 1.89 21.37 4.81
N ILE A 112 1.64 21.95 3.63
CA ILE A 112 1.57 23.41 3.46
C ILE A 112 0.37 24.00 4.20
N SER A 113 -0.79 23.35 4.13
CA SER A 113 -2.01 23.80 4.80
C SER A 113 -1.84 23.85 6.32
N ILE A 114 -1.18 22.84 6.90
CA ILE A 114 -0.83 22.77 8.32
C ILE A 114 0.14 23.91 8.68
N LEU A 115 1.19 24.14 7.89
CA LEU A 115 2.14 25.24 8.11
C LEU A 115 1.42 26.58 8.19
N LEU A 116 0.55 26.87 7.22
CA LEU A 116 -0.21 28.12 7.17
C LEU A 116 -1.16 28.26 8.36
N TYR A 117 -1.86 27.18 8.71
CA TYR A 117 -2.77 27.16 9.86
C TYR A 117 -2.04 27.45 11.16
N VAL A 118 -0.93 26.75 11.45
CA VAL A 118 -0.16 26.94 12.69
C VAL A 118 0.48 28.32 12.74
N ALA A 119 1.01 28.82 11.60
CA ALA A 119 1.56 30.17 11.51
C ALA A 119 0.51 31.25 11.81
N TYR A 120 -0.71 31.09 11.31
CA TYR A 120 -1.83 31.98 11.61
C TYR A 120 -2.28 31.89 13.07
N ARG A 121 -2.47 30.67 13.59
CA ARG A 121 -2.99 30.40 14.94
C ARG A 121 -2.07 30.95 16.03
N PHE A 122 -0.77 30.68 15.96
CA PHE A 122 0.17 31.01 17.04
C PHE A 122 0.90 32.33 16.85
N ARG A 123 0.62 33.07 15.76
CA ARG A 123 1.21 34.38 15.42
C ARG A 123 2.74 34.41 15.43
N ASN A 124 3.41 33.25 15.46
CA ASN A 124 4.85 33.13 15.59
C ASN A 124 5.32 31.89 14.81
N ILE A 125 6.19 32.14 13.83
CA ILE A 125 6.72 31.14 12.91
C ILE A 125 7.46 30.02 13.66
N LYS A 126 8.04 30.30 14.83
CA LYS A 126 8.77 29.30 15.62
C LYS A 126 7.90 28.09 16.02
N PHE A 127 6.63 28.32 16.36
CA PHE A 127 5.68 27.24 16.68
C PHE A 127 5.24 26.47 15.42
N GLY A 128 5.14 27.14 14.28
CA GLY A 128 4.93 26.50 12.97
C GLY A 128 6.05 25.53 12.63
N VAL A 129 7.30 25.97 12.78
CA VAL A 129 8.47 25.14 12.49
C VAL A 129 8.57 23.95 13.44
N SER A 130 8.31 24.12 14.75
CA SER A 130 8.35 22.99 15.68
C SER A 130 7.23 21.98 15.43
N ALA A 131 6.03 22.41 15.04
CA ALA A 131 4.94 21.51 14.65
C ALA A 131 5.26 20.70 13.40
N ILE A 132 5.89 21.32 12.40
CA ILE A 132 6.36 20.60 11.20
C ILE A 132 7.43 19.58 11.57
N LEU A 133 8.37 19.92 12.45
CA LEU A 133 9.42 18.99 12.88
C LEU A 133 8.83 17.79 13.65
N ALA A 134 7.84 18.01 14.52
CA ALA A 134 7.13 16.94 15.20
C ALA A 134 6.38 16.03 14.21
N MET A 135 5.64 16.63 13.27
CA MET A 135 4.92 15.90 12.24
C MET A 135 5.86 15.09 11.32
N LEU A 136 7.00 15.67 10.94
CA LEU A 136 8.01 15.00 10.13
C LEU A 136 8.63 13.83 10.89
N HIS A 137 8.93 14.00 12.17
CA HIS A 137 9.42 12.94 13.03
C HIS A 137 8.46 11.74 13.05
N ASP A 138 7.18 11.99 13.28
CA ASP A 138 6.17 10.92 13.35
C ASP A 138 5.97 10.22 12.00
N SER A 139 5.97 11.01 10.91
CA SER A 139 5.95 10.48 9.54
C SER A 139 7.15 9.57 9.26
N LEU A 140 8.35 9.98 9.64
CA LEU A 140 9.58 9.22 9.40
C LEU A 140 9.60 7.93 10.21
N ILE A 141 9.04 7.93 11.42
CA ILE A 141 8.89 6.69 12.19
C ILE A 141 7.93 5.73 11.48
N LEU A 142 6.78 6.20 11.00
CA LEU A 142 5.81 5.35 10.30
C LEU A 142 6.39 4.82 8.98
N LEU A 143 6.87 5.71 8.11
CA LEU A 143 7.46 5.37 6.82
C LEU A 143 8.69 4.47 6.97
N GLY A 144 9.57 4.78 7.93
CA GLY A 144 10.75 3.98 8.20
C GLY A 144 10.41 2.58 8.73
N THR A 145 9.36 2.46 9.54
CA THR A 145 8.89 1.16 10.04
C THR A 145 8.32 0.32 8.89
N PHE A 146 7.47 0.90 8.03
CA PHE A 146 6.94 0.19 6.87
C PHE A 146 8.00 -0.12 5.80
N SER A 147 9.04 0.70 5.67
CA SER A 147 10.21 0.37 4.84
C SER A 147 10.95 -0.87 5.37
N LEU A 148 11.17 -0.93 6.70
CA LEU A 148 11.80 -2.10 7.32
C LEU A 148 10.94 -3.35 7.19
N LEU A 149 9.62 -3.23 7.41
CA LEU A 149 8.69 -4.35 7.23
C LEU A 149 8.60 -4.79 5.76
N GLY A 150 8.63 -3.85 4.82
CA GLY A 150 8.69 -4.17 3.40
C GLY A 150 9.96 -4.93 3.02
N TYR A 151 11.10 -4.56 3.62
CA TYR A 151 12.37 -5.25 3.40
C TYR A 151 12.43 -6.64 4.05
N TYR A 152 12.02 -6.78 5.32
CA TYR A 152 12.18 -8.04 6.08
C TYR A 152 11.00 -9.00 5.95
N GLN A 153 9.79 -8.49 5.80
CA GLN A 153 8.54 -9.26 5.80
C GLN A 153 7.74 -9.13 4.50
N GLY A 154 8.19 -8.30 3.55
CA GLY A 154 7.49 -8.12 2.30
C GLY A 154 6.18 -7.32 2.41
N VAL A 155 5.94 -6.64 3.53
CA VAL A 155 4.73 -5.82 3.73
C VAL A 155 4.67 -4.70 2.70
N GLU A 156 3.55 -4.63 1.99
CA GLU A 156 3.32 -3.62 0.96
C GLU A 156 2.56 -2.42 1.52
N VAL A 157 2.77 -1.24 0.93
CA VAL A 157 1.97 -0.05 1.20
C VAL A 157 0.95 0.15 0.09
N ASP A 158 -0.30 0.31 0.47
CA ASP A 158 -1.47 0.47 -0.40
C ASP A 158 -2.19 1.80 -0.11
N THR A 159 -3.37 2.01 -0.69
CA THR A 159 -4.18 3.20 -0.41
C THR A 159 -4.65 3.29 1.05
N LEU A 160 -4.81 2.15 1.74
CA LEU A 160 -5.17 2.11 3.15
C LEU A 160 -4.01 2.62 4.03
N PHE A 161 -2.77 2.27 3.70
CA PHE A 161 -1.58 2.83 4.33
C PHE A 161 -1.54 4.36 4.21
N VAL A 162 -1.83 4.91 3.02
CA VAL A 162 -1.86 6.37 2.82
C VAL A 162 -2.94 7.02 3.69
N THR A 163 -4.11 6.39 3.78
CA THR A 163 -5.21 6.86 4.63
C THR A 163 -4.81 6.87 6.11
N ALA A 164 -4.15 5.80 6.57
CA ALA A 164 -3.64 5.69 7.93
C ALA A 164 -2.55 6.74 8.21
N LEU A 165 -1.63 6.98 7.28
CA LEU A 165 -0.60 8.01 7.37
C LEU A 165 -1.23 9.40 7.54
N LEU A 166 -2.17 9.79 6.67
CA LEU A 166 -2.84 11.09 6.77
C LEU A 166 -3.63 11.26 8.07
N THR A 167 -4.22 10.18 8.57
CA THR A 167 -4.92 10.17 9.86
C THR A 167 -3.96 10.41 11.03
N ILE A 168 -2.84 9.69 11.07
CA ILE A 168 -1.80 9.86 12.10
C ILE A 168 -1.24 11.29 12.05
N LEU A 169 -1.01 11.83 10.85
CA LEU A 169 -0.54 13.22 10.70
C LEU A 169 -1.53 14.22 11.28
N SER A 170 -2.83 14.00 11.07
CA SER A 170 -3.88 14.86 11.59
C SER A 170 -3.88 14.86 13.13
N PHE A 171 -3.72 13.70 13.76
CA PHE A 171 -3.60 13.59 15.22
C PHE A 171 -2.30 14.19 15.76
N SER A 172 -1.15 13.95 15.12
CA SER A 172 0.16 14.51 15.52
C SER A 172 0.13 16.05 15.55
N VAL A 173 -0.51 16.65 14.54
CA VAL A 173 -0.70 18.10 14.48
C VAL A 173 -1.66 18.59 15.57
N HIS A 174 -2.78 17.87 15.78
CA HIS A 174 -3.73 18.21 16.84
C HIS A 174 -3.06 18.23 18.23
N ASP A 175 -2.30 17.20 18.56
CA ASP A 175 -1.58 17.10 19.83
C ASP A 175 -0.59 18.24 20.00
N THR A 176 0.13 18.60 18.93
CA THR A 176 1.08 19.71 18.97
C THR A 176 0.37 21.06 19.22
N ILE A 177 -0.81 21.27 18.63
CA ILE A 177 -1.59 22.50 18.82
C ILE A 177 -2.07 22.60 20.27
N VAL A 178 -2.61 21.51 20.84
CA VAL A 178 -3.11 21.49 22.22
C VAL A 178 -2.00 21.80 23.24
N VAL A 179 -0.78 21.37 22.98
CA VAL A 179 0.38 21.68 23.85
C VAL A 179 0.80 23.16 23.77
N TYR A 180 0.53 23.83 22.65
CA TYR A 180 0.91 25.23 22.44
C TYR A 180 -0.18 26.24 22.84
N ASP A 181 -1.42 25.78 23.04
CA ASP A 181 -2.57 26.57 23.53
C ASP A 181 -2.59 26.65 25.07
#